data_AF-A0A1I2L132-F1
#
_entry.id   AF-A0A1I2L132-F1
#
_cell.length_a   1.000
_cell.length_b   1.000
_cell.length_c   1.000
_cell.angle_alpha   90.00
_cell.angle_beta   90.00
_cell.angle_gamma   90.00
#
_symmetry.space_group_name_H-M   'P 1'
#
loop_
_entity.id
_entity.type
_entity.pdbx_description
1 polymer ?
#
loop_
_entity_poly.entity_id
_entity_poly.type
_entity_poly.pdbx_seq_one_letter_code
_entity_poly.pdbx_strand_id
1 'polypeptide(L)'
;MGSPQAEEGRGAFLLLDPADNVLICTRDAAEGDTVAIDGIRVRLSQPIRLGHKIARQALRTGEKVLRYGAPIGSMTADAAIAEHVHSHNLASDYIPAHGRGGDIEGANI
;
A
#
# COMPACT_ATOMS: atom_id res chain seq x y z
N MET A 1 -28.89 -13.96 27.90
CA MET A 1 -28.04 -12.80 28.24
C MET A 1 -27.07 -12.60 27.11
N GLY A 2 -27.06 -11.39 26.56
CA GLY A 2 -26.56 -11.08 25.23
C GLY A 2 -25.05 -11.06 25.11
N SER A 3 -24.58 -11.23 23.88
CA SER A 3 -23.63 -10.32 23.25
C SER A 3 -23.83 -10.40 21.73
N PRO A 4 -24.05 -9.28 21.02
CA PRO A 4 -24.18 -9.28 19.58
C PRO A 4 -22.77 -9.39 18.97
N GLN A 5 -22.45 -10.52 18.35
CA GLN A 5 -21.27 -10.67 17.50
C GLN A 5 -21.73 -10.61 16.04
N ALA A 6 -22.32 -9.49 15.64
CA ALA A 6 -22.70 -9.25 14.26
C ALA A 6 -22.97 -7.75 14.06
N GLU A 7 -21.97 -6.92 14.34
CA GLU A 7 -21.81 -5.57 13.75
C GLU A 7 -20.31 -5.16 13.90
N GLU A 8 -19.39 -6.08 13.60
CA GLU A 8 -18.01 -5.71 13.27
C GLU A 8 -18.07 -5.10 11.86
N GLY A 9 -18.46 -3.82 11.81
CA GLY A 9 -18.51 -3.06 10.57
C GLY A 9 -17.20 -3.26 9.82
N ARG A 10 -17.30 -3.75 8.57
CA ARG A 10 -16.17 -4.01 7.66
C ARG A 10 -15.11 -2.94 7.88
N GLY A 11 -13.96 -3.33 8.44
CA GLY A 11 -12.86 -2.40 8.69
C GLY A 11 -12.53 -1.62 7.42
N ALA A 12 -12.16 -0.34 7.57
CA ALA A 12 -11.84 0.51 6.42
C ALA A 12 -10.60 0.04 5.64
N PHE A 13 -9.91 -1.00 6.10
CA PHE A 13 -8.66 -1.49 5.55
C PHE A 13 -8.73 -2.99 5.29
N LEU A 14 -8.27 -3.39 4.11
CA LEU A 14 -8.29 -4.77 3.64
C LEU A 14 -6.86 -5.28 3.41
N LEU A 15 -6.55 -6.44 3.98
CA LEU A 15 -5.37 -7.23 3.62
C LEU A 15 -5.75 -8.12 2.42
N LEU A 16 -5.02 -8.00 1.31
CA LEU A 16 -5.34 -8.74 0.08
C LEU A 16 -4.68 -10.12 0.06
N ASP A 17 -3.43 -10.22 0.53
CA ASP A 17 -2.67 -11.46 0.66
C ASP A 17 -1.95 -11.50 2.03
N PRO A 18 -1.81 -12.68 2.68
CA PRO A 18 -1.11 -12.80 3.96
C PRO A 18 0.35 -12.31 3.95
N ALA A 19 1.02 -12.35 2.78
CA ALA A 19 2.38 -11.86 2.60
C ALA A 19 2.47 -10.35 2.39
N ASP A 20 1.35 -9.65 2.21
CA ASP A 20 1.33 -8.21 2.03
C ASP A 20 1.80 -7.49 3.31
N ASN A 21 2.60 -6.46 3.11
CA ASN A 21 3.07 -5.57 4.16
C ASN A 21 2.37 -4.19 4.12
N VAL A 22 1.28 -4.10 3.36
CA VAL A 22 0.38 -2.95 3.28
C VAL A 22 -1.07 -3.40 3.32
N LEU A 23 -1.97 -2.49 3.70
CA LEU A 23 -3.42 -2.66 3.66
C LEU A 23 -4.02 -1.65 2.68
N ILE A 24 -5.13 -2.01 2.03
CA ILE A 24 -5.85 -1.13 1.09
C ILE A 24 -7.06 -0.50 1.77
N CYS A 25 -7.16 0.82 1.68
CA CYS A 25 -8.30 1.58 2.17
C CYS A 25 -9.55 1.32 1.30
N THR A 26 -10.65 0.84 1.88
CA THR A 26 -11.89 0.44 1.19
C THR A 26 -13.01 1.48 1.28
N ARG A 27 -12.78 2.55 2.04
CA ARG A 27 -13.59 3.78 2.13
C ARG A 27 -12.71 4.91 2.65
N ASP A 28 -13.11 6.17 2.51
CA ASP A 28 -12.37 7.24 3.16
C ASP A 28 -12.31 7.03 4.69
N ALA A 29 -11.11 7.22 5.25
CA ALA A 29 -10.81 7.14 6.67
C ALA A 29 -10.27 8.49 7.14
N ALA A 30 -10.76 8.96 8.28
CA ALA A 30 -10.40 10.26 8.84
C ALA A 30 -9.14 10.15 9.71
N GLU A 31 -8.48 11.29 9.91
CA GLU A 31 -7.48 11.40 10.96
C GLU A 31 -8.10 11.07 12.32
N GLY A 32 -7.35 10.33 13.14
CA GLY A 32 -7.79 9.92 14.47
C GLY A 32 -8.69 8.69 14.51
N ASP A 33 -9.14 8.17 13.36
CA ASP A 33 -9.82 6.88 13.27
C ASP A 33 -8.91 5.78 13.84
N THR A 34 -9.52 4.84 14.57
CA THR A 34 -8.80 3.68 15.11
C THR A 34 -8.94 2.50 14.16
N VAL A 35 -7.81 1.96 13.74
CA VAL A 35 -7.71 0.78 12.88
C VAL A 35 -7.12 -0.38 13.66
N ALA A 36 -7.60 -1.59 13.39
CA ALA A 36 -7.01 -2.81 13.93
C ALA A 36 -6.12 -3.45 12.86
N ILE A 37 -4.82 -3.58 13.15
CA ILE A 37 -3.83 -4.20 12.28
C ILE A 37 -3.18 -5.33 13.06
N ASP A 38 -3.38 -6.58 12.62
CA ASP A 38 -2.87 -7.78 13.29
C ASP A 38 -3.17 -7.83 14.81
N GLY A 39 -4.37 -7.37 15.21
CA GLY A 39 -4.80 -7.30 16.62
C GLY A 39 -4.33 -6.07 17.39
N ILE A 40 -3.48 -5.22 16.79
CA ILE A 40 -3.00 -3.97 17.37
C ILE A 40 -3.92 -2.83 16.96
N ARG A 41 -4.39 -2.04 17.92
CA ARG A 41 -5.15 -0.81 17.65
C ARG A 41 -4.20 0.36 17.44
N VAL A 42 -4.29 1.00 16.28
CA VAL A 42 -3.48 2.16 15.89
C VAL A 42 -4.40 3.31 15.49
N ARG A 43 -4.06 4.55 15.86
CA ARG A 43 -4.79 5.73 15.39
C ARG A 43 -4.13 6.28 14.12
N LEU A 44 -4.92 6.62 13.12
CA LEU A 44 -4.42 7.29 11.93
C LEU A 44 -3.93 8.71 12.28
N SER A 45 -2.75 9.06 11.83
CA SER A 45 -2.15 10.39 12.00
C SER A 45 -2.59 11.40 10.94
N GLN A 46 -3.25 10.94 9.88
CA GLN A 46 -3.75 11.76 8.76
C GLN A 46 -4.90 11.03 8.05
N PRO A 47 -5.73 11.72 7.25
CA PRO A 47 -6.79 11.06 6.47
C PRO A 47 -6.20 10.15 5.37
N ILE A 48 -6.88 9.03 5.11
CA ILE A 48 -6.53 8.07 4.05
C ILE A 48 -7.71 7.91 3.10
N ARG A 49 -7.49 8.18 1.82
CA ARG A 49 -8.52 8.12 0.78
C ARG A 49 -8.78 6.68 0.33
N LEU A 50 -9.99 6.43 -0.19
CA LEU A 50 -10.35 5.18 -0.86
C LEU A 50 -9.26 4.76 -1.87
N GLY A 51 -8.87 3.48 -1.82
CA GLY A 51 -7.88 2.86 -2.71
C GLY A 51 -6.41 3.10 -2.34
N HIS A 52 -6.14 4.00 -1.40
CA HIS A 52 -4.77 4.27 -0.93
C HIS A 52 -4.29 3.16 0.01
N LYS A 53 -2.98 3.14 0.27
CA LYS A 53 -2.34 2.10 1.08
C LYS A 53 -1.90 2.64 2.43
N ILE A 54 -1.96 1.84 3.47
CA ILE A 54 -1.24 2.09 4.73
C ILE A 54 -0.26 0.96 5.01
N ALA A 55 0.81 1.26 5.74
CA ALA A 55 1.78 0.26 6.15
C ALA A 55 1.17 -0.69 7.20
N ARG A 56 1.27 -2.01 6.97
CA ARG A 56 0.81 -3.04 7.92
C ARG A 56 1.76 -3.15 9.12
N GLN A 57 3.03 -2.87 8.89
CA GLN A 57 4.11 -2.83 9.87
C GLN A 57 5.01 -1.64 9.53
N ALA A 58 6.02 -1.35 10.37
CA ALA A 58 7.01 -0.35 10.00
C ALA A 58 7.76 -0.79 8.73
N LEU A 59 7.88 0.11 7.75
CA LEU A 59 8.61 -0.08 6.51
C LEU A 59 9.76 0.93 6.45
N ARG A 60 10.96 0.45 6.19
CA ARG A 60 12.15 1.30 6.08
C ARG A 60 12.45 1.65 4.63
N THR A 61 13.14 2.76 4.43
CA THR A 61 13.67 3.15 3.12
C THR A 61 14.44 1.99 2.48
N GLY A 62 14.13 1.70 1.21
CA GLY A 62 14.69 0.61 0.43
C GLY A 62 13.95 -0.73 0.57
N GLU A 63 13.09 -0.91 1.57
CA GLU A 63 12.31 -2.14 1.72
C GLU A 63 11.26 -2.28 0.62
N LYS A 64 11.03 -3.54 0.20
CA LYS A 64 10.01 -3.86 -0.80
C LYS A 64 8.62 -3.71 -0.23
N VAL A 65 7.72 -3.11 -1.00
CA VAL A 65 6.28 -3.11 -0.73
C VAL A 65 5.64 -4.26 -1.51
N LEU A 66 4.90 -5.10 -0.82
CA LEU A 66 4.19 -6.25 -1.39
C LEU A 66 2.69 -5.99 -1.42
N ARG A 67 2.07 -6.20 -2.57
CA ARG A 67 0.61 -6.18 -2.74
C ARG A 67 0.20 -7.38 -3.58
N TYR A 68 -0.83 -8.12 -3.14
CA TYR A 68 -1.19 -9.42 -3.73
C TYR A 68 -0.02 -10.43 -3.71
N GLY A 69 0.82 -10.39 -2.67
CA GLY A 69 1.99 -11.25 -2.53
C GLY A 69 3.15 -10.95 -3.48
N ALA A 70 3.05 -9.91 -4.31
CA ALA A 70 4.07 -9.54 -5.29
C ALA A 70 4.71 -8.18 -4.95
N PRO A 71 6.03 -8.01 -5.17
CA PRO A 71 6.70 -6.72 -4.99
C PRO A 71 6.19 -5.72 -6.03
N ILE A 72 5.75 -4.56 -5.57
CA ILE A 72 5.25 -3.46 -6.44
C ILE A 72 6.20 -2.27 -6.51
N GLY A 73 7.21 -2.23 -5.64
CA GLY A 73 8.05 -1.07 -5.45
C GLY A 73 8.92 -1.15 -4.21
N SER A 74 9.72 -0.11 -4.01
CA SER A 74 10.59 0.05 -2.85
C SER A 74 10.30 1.38 -2.15
N MET A 75 10.32 1.39 -0.82
CA MET A 75 10.11 2.62 -0.05
C MET A 75 11.22 3.63 -0.33
N THR A 76 10.85 4.91 -0.53
CA THR A 76 11.80 6.02 -0.68
C THR A 76 11.96 6.86 0.58
N ALA A 77 11.11 6.63 1.58
CA ALA A 77 11.20 7.16 2.93
C ALA A 77 10.58 6.14 3.89
N ASP A 78 10.93 6.22 5.17
CA ASP A 78 10.36 5.35 6.20
C ASP A 78 8.85 5.61 6.35
N ALA A 79 8.11 4.56 6.74
CA ALA A 79 6.71 4.64 7.13
C ALA A 79 6.48 3.81 8.40
N ALA A 80 5.95 4.43 9.45
CA ALA A 80 5.49 3.71 10.63
C ALA A 80 4.21 2.92 10.33
N ILE A 81 3.83 2.02 11.26
CA ILE A 81 2.56 1.29 11.16
C ILE A 81 1.38 2.25 10.97
N ALA A 82 0.47 1.88 10.07
CA ALA A 82 -0.69 2.66 9.65
C ALA A 82 -0.41 3.98 8.89
N GLU A 83 0.85 4.33 8.64
CA GLU A 83 1.17 5.51 7.82
C GLU A 83 0.90 5.28 6.34
N HIS A 84 0.61 6.36 5.62
CA HIS A 84 0.22 6.36 4.22
C HIS A 84 1.38 5.93 3.31
N VAL A 85 1.16 4.90 2.49
CA VAL A 85 2.12 4.41 1.48
C VAL A 85 1.63 4.76 0.08
N HIS A 86 2.29 5.72 -0.57
CA HIS A 86 1.94 6.21 -1.91
C HIS A 86 3.19 6.70 -2.64
N SER A 87 3.04 7.16 -3.88
CA SER A 87 4.10 7.73 -4.73
C SER A 87 5.05 8.74 -4.09
N HIS A 88 4.70 9.38 -2.96
CA HIS A 88 5.61 10.28 -2.24
C HIS A 88 6.69 9.54 -1.42
N ASN A 89 6.40 8.32 -0.97
CA ASN A 89 7.30 7.48 -0.18
C ASN A 89 7.49 6.07 -0.76
N LEU A 90 7.02 5.82 -2.00
CA LEU A 90 7.12 4.56 -2.71
C LEU A 90 7.51 4.80 -4.17
N ALA A 91 8.66 4.28 -4.58
CA ALA A 91 9.06 4.17 -5.98
C ALA A 91 8.55 2.84 -6.55
N SER A 92 7.88 2.88 -7.71
CA SER A 92 7.43 1.65 -8.37
C SER A 92 8.61 0.95 -9.06
N ASP A 93 8.78 -0.35 -8.84
CA ASP A 93 9.84 -1.15 -9.49
C ASP A 93 9.43 -1.62 -10.89
N TYR A 94 8.56 -0.86 -11.57
CA TYR A 94 8.03 -1.22 -12.87
C TYR A 94 9.16 -1.20 -13.92
N ILE A 95 9.29 -2.29 -14.67
CA ILE A 95 10.20 -2.37 -15.82
C ILE A 95 9.75 -1.30 -16.84
N PRO A 96 10.62 -0.39 -17.29
CA PRO A 96 10.27 0.56 -18.35
C PRO A 96 9.66 -0.23 -19.52
N ALA A 97 8.50 0.19 -20.00
CA ALA A 97 7.99 -0.35 -21.25
C ALA A 97 9.09 -0.14 -22.29
N HIS A 98 9.66 -1.24 -22.82
CA HIS A 98 10.70 -1.21 -23.83
C HIS A 98 10.37 -0.10 -24.84
N GLY A 99 11.20 0.94 -24.87
CA GLY A 99 11.18 1.86 -25.98
C GLY A 99 11.37 1.01 -27.22
N ARG A 100 10.41 1.04 -28.14
CA ARG A 100 10.66 0.54 -29.50
C ARG A 100 11.71 1.48 -30.11
N GLY A 101 12.97 1.20 -29.80
CA GLY A 101 14.10 1.62 -30.62
C GLY A 101 13.94 0.91 -31.95
N GLY A 102 13.36 1.64 -32.91
CA GLY A 102 13.40 1.27 -34.30
C GLY A 102 14.66 1.88 -34.89
N ASP A 103 15.78 1.18 -34.76
CA ASP A 103 17.01 1.44 -35.47
C ASP A 103 17.18 0.35 -36.55
N ILE A 104 16.82 0.71 -37.79
CA ILE A 104 17.52 0.22 -38.98
C ILE A 104 17.99 1.42 -39.82
N GLU A 105 19.22 1.78 -39.50
CA GLU A 105 20.30 2.32 -40.32
C GLU A 105 20.15 2.21 -41.86
N GLY A 106 20.39 3.34 -42.54
CA GLY A 106 21.09 3.43 -43.82
C GLY A 106 20.55 2.68 -45.05
N ALA A 107 19.78 3.36 -45.90
CA ALA A 107 19.67 3.01 -47.31
C ALA A 107 20.29 4.13 -48.16
N ASN A 108 21.56 3.95 -48.52
CA ASN A 108 22.19 4.61 -49.66
C ASN A 108 22.69 3.54 -50.62
N ILE A 109 21.89 3.24 -51.65
CA ILE A 109 22.32 2.73 -52.96
C ILE A 109 21.34 3.26 -54.00
#